data_AF-A0ABD5DGR5-F1
#
_entry.id   AF-A0ABD5DGR5-F1
#
_cell.length_a   1.000
_cell.length_b   1.000
_cell.length_c   1.000
_cell.angle_alpha   90.00
_cell.angle_beta   90.00
_cell.angle_gamma   90.00
#
_symmetry.space_group_name_H-M   'P 1'
#
loop_
_entity.id
_entity.type
_entity.pdbx_description
1 polymer ?
#
loop_
_entity_poly.entity_id
_entity_poly.type
_entity_poly.pdbx_seq_one_letter_code
_entity_poly.pdbx_strand_id
1 'polypeptide(L)'
;LTPSQKKYLWIQMTKNGYRTKEPVELDFPKEKAVTIDQIFEYYREDLGYSIDELSNLLQTPKEDIDSLYSLNIVKKKPNIRILE
;
A
#
# COMPACT_ATOMS: atom_id res chain seq x y z
N LEU A 1 24.68 -22.15 10.43
CA LEU A 1 25.17 -22.06 9.04
C LEU A 1 26.21 -20.95 8.99
N THR A 2 27.46 -21.25 8.64
CA THR A 2 28.48 -20.20 8.51
C THR A 2 28.17 -19.31 7.30
N PRO A 3 28.65 -18.05 7.27
CA PRO A 3 28.43 -17.15 6.13
C PRO A 3 28.84 -17.77 4.79
N SER A 4 29.92 -18.55 4.80
CA SER A 4 30.43 -19.28 3.63
C SER A 4 29.50 -20.39 3.15
N GLN A 5 28.93 -21.17 4.08
CA GLN A 5 27.94 -22.20 3.75
C GLN A 5 26.65 -21.59 3.19
N LYS A 6 26.22 -20.46 3.73
CA LYS A 6 25.06 -19.69 3.20
C LYS A 6 25.33 -19.24 1.76
N LYS A 7 26.49 -18.65 1.50
CA LYS A 7 26.90 -18.21 0.15
C LYS A 7 26.93 -19.37 -0.84
N TYR A 8 27.49 -20.51 -0.44
CA TYR A 8 27.55 -21.71 -1.28
C TYR A 8 26.15 -22.23 -1.65
N LEU A 9 25.25 -22.29 -0.67
CA LEU A 9 23.86 -22.69 -0.91
C LEU A 9 23.16 -21.76 -1.92
N TRP A 10 23.37 -20.45 -1.82
CA TRP A 10 22.80 -19.48 -2.77
C TRP A 10 23.32 -19.66 -4.20
N ILE A 11 24.61 -20.00 -4.37
CA ILE A 11 25.19 -20.29 -5.68
C ILE A 11 24.52 -21.53 -6.30
N GLN A 12 24.34 -22.59 -5.51
CA GLN A 12 23.65 -23.81 -5.95
C GLN A 12 22.18 -23.54 -6.31
N MET A 13 21.47 -22.74 -5.51
CA MET A 13 20.08 -22.38 -5.79
C MET A 13 19.94 -21.57 -7.10
N THR A 14 20.86 -20.63 -7.34
CA THR A 14 20.87 -19.82 -8.57
C THR A 14 21.21 -20.69 -9.79
N LYS A 15 22.20 -21.58 -9.67
CA LYS A 15 22.60 -22.51 -10.75
C LYS A 15 21.46 -23.44 -11.17
N ASN A 16 20.63 -23.88 -10.23
CA ASN A 16 19.48 -24.74 -10.48
C ASN A 16 18.21 -23.97 -10.90
N GLY A 17 18.32 -22.66 -11.17
CA GLY A 17 17.19 -21.86 -11.66
C GLY A 17 16.11 -21.53 -10.63
N TYR A 18 16.31 -21.85 -9.34
CA TYR A 18 15.33 -21.52 -8.29
C TYR A 18 15.21 -20.02 -8.00
N ARG A 19 16.12 -19.20 -8.56
CA ARG A 19 16.13 -17.74 -8.41
C ARG A 19 15.77 -17.05 -9.71
N THR A 20 14.55 -17.26 -10.20
CA THR A 20 13.98 -16.45 -11.28
C THR A 20 13.50 -15.12 -10.70
N LYS A 21 14.38 -14.11 -10.66
CA LYS A 21 13.90 -12.72 -10.57
C LYS A 21 13.40 -12.36 -11.96
N GLU A 22 12.22 -11.75 -12.05
CA GLU A 22 11.77 -11.18 -13.31
C GLU A 22 12.82 -10.17 -13.82
N PRO A 23 13.07 -10.11 -15.15
CA PRO A 23 13.97 -9.13 -15.73
C PRO A 23 13.63 -7.72 -15.22
N VAL A 24 14.63 -6.87 -15.02
CA VAL A 24 14.41 -5.47 -14.56
C VAL A 24 13.45 -4.72 -15.50
N GLU A 25 13.42 -5.12 -16.77
CA GLU A 25 12.51 -4.61 -17.80
C GLU A 25 11.03 -4.95 -17.54
N LEU A 26 10.74 -5.97 -16.72
CA LEU A 26 9.40 -6.44 -16.36
C LEU A 26 9.04 -6.13 -14.89
N ASP A 27 9.93 -5.45 -14.15
CA ASP A 27 9.72 -5.01 -12.76
C ASP A 27 8.85 -3.74 -12.77
N PHE A 28 7.57 -3.91 -13.13
CA PHE A 28 6.62 -2.79 -13.21
C PHE A 28 6.28 -2.27 -11.82
N PRO A 29 6.14 -0.95 -11.63
CA PRO A 29 5.63 -0.41 -10.38
C PRO A 29 4.23 -0.95 -10.10
N LYS A 30 3.91 -1.18 -8.82
CA LYS A 30 2.57 -1.61 -8.40
C LYS A 30 1.52 -0.67 -8.98
N GLU A 31 0.55 -1.26 -9.66
CA GLU A 31 -0.58 -0.53 -10.24
C GLU A 31 -1.35 0.18 -9.11
N LYS A 32 -1.55 1.49 -9.25
CA LYS A 32 -2.35 2.27 -8.30
C LYS A 32 -3.80 2.20 -8.75
N ALA A 33 -4.71 1.93 -7.82
CA ALA A 33 -6.14 2.00 -8.09
C ALA A 33 -6.54 3.47 -8.28
N VAL A 34 -6.46 3.98 -9.52
CA VAL A 34 -6.80 5.39 -9.84
C VAL A 34 -8.31 5.65 -9.73
N THR A 35 -9.13 4.61 -9.92
CA THR A 35 -10.58 4.74 -10.01
C THR A 35 -11.27 4.90 -8.66
N ILE A 36 -10.66 4.40 -7.58
CA ILE A 36 -11.32 4.39 -6.26
C ILE A 36 -11.49 5.81 -5.71
N ASP A 37 -10.49 6.66 -5.93
CA ASP A 37 -10.52 8.08 -5.54
C ASP A 37 -11.66 8.81 -6.24
N GLN A 38 -11.84 8.56 -7.55
CA GLN A 38 -12.90 9.16 -8.35
C GLN A 38 -14.30 8.74 -7.91
N ILE A 39 -14.46 7.47 -7.49
CA ILE A 39 -15.72 6.98 -6.96
C ILE A 39 -16.07 7.71 -5.67
N PHE A 40 -15.12 7.84 -4.74
CA PHE A 40 -15.36 8.56 -3.49
C PHE A 40 -15.65 10.05 -3.70
N GLU A 41 -14.97 10.69 -4.65
CA GLU A 41 -15.24 12.07 -5.03
C GLU A 41 -16.67 12.21 -5.56
N TYR A 42 -17.12 11.31 -6.44
CA TYR A 42 -18.51 11.27 -6.93
C TYR A 42 -19.53 11.11 -5.80
N TYR A 43 -19.26 10.20 -4.85
CA TYR A 43 -20.16 10.04 -3.70
C TYR A 43 -20.23 11.29 -2.81
N ARG A 44 -19.14 12.04 -2.67
CA ARG A 44 -19.08 13.24 -1.83
C ARG A 44 -19.63 14.49 -2.52
N GLU A 45 -19.21 14.75 -3.75
CA GLU A 45 -19.49 15.99 -4.47
C GLU A 45 -20.84 15.91 -5.21
N ASP A 46 -21.08 14.82 -5.93
CA ASP A 46 -22.28 14.71 -6.78
C ASP A 46 -23.48 14.13 -6.02
N LEU A 47 -23.23 13.19 -5.10
CA LEU A 47 -24.29 12.56 -4.31
C LEU A 47 -24.43 13.13 -2.90
N GLY A 48 -23.51 13.99 -2.45
CA GLY A 48 -23.60 14.70 -1.18
C GLY A 48 -23.45 13.83 0.07
N TYR A 49 -22.88 12.63 -0.03
CA TYR A 49 -22.67 11.77 1.13
C TYR A 49 -21.57 12.32 2.05
N SER A 50 -21.85 12.30 3.35
CA SER A 50 -20.84 12.54 4.38
C SER A 50 -19.93 11.33 4.57
N ILE A 51 -18.74 11.57 5.13
CA ILE A 51 -17.79 10.50 5.52
C ILE A 51 -18.44 9.52 6.51
N ASP A 52 -19.38 10.00 7.32
CA ASP A 52 -20.11 9.22 8.31
C ASP A 52 -21.07 8.24 7.65
N GLU A 53 -21.79 8.70 6.63
CA GLU A 53 -22.69 7.85 5.86
C GLU A 53 -21.91 6.85 5.02
N LEU A 54 -20.76 7.26 4.44
CA LEU A 54 -19.86 6.35 3.73
C LEU A 54 -19.28 5.29 4.67
N SER A 55 -18.92 5.65 5.90
CA SER A 55 -18.45 4.73 6.93
C SER A 55 -19.51 3.68 7.30
N ASN A 56 -20.75 4.11 7.44
CA ASN A 56 -21.87 3.20 7.69
C ASN A 56 -22.18 2.32 6.48
N LEU A 57 -22.15 2.88 5.27
CA LEU A 57 -22.41 2.16 4.02
C LEU A 57 -21.36 1.06 3.76
N LEU A 58 -20.09 1.40 3.96
CA LEU A 58 -18.95 0.50 3.73
C LEU A 58 -18.64 -0.38 4.95
N GLN A 59 -19.39 -0.22 6.06
CA GLN A 59 -19.14 -0.90 7.34
C GLN A 59 -17.67 -0.81 7.78
N THR A 60 -17.05 0.35 7.52
CA THR A 60 -15.62 0.57 7.74
C THR A 60 -15.46 1.72 8.74
N PRO A 61 -14.61 1.61 9.77
CA PRO A 61 -14.35 2.70 10.70
C PRO A 61 -13.83 3.94 9.96
N LYS A 62 -14.32 5.14 10.32
CA LYS A 62 -13.88 6.41 9.68
C LYS A 62 -12.37 6.60 9.69
N GLU A 63 -11.72 6.13 10.73
CA GLU A 63 -10.27 6.21 10.96
C GLU A 63 -9.46 5.42 9.91
N ASP A 64 -10.06 4.34 9.42
CA ASP A 64 -9.45 3.38 8.50
C ASP A 64 -9.80 3.67 7.04
N ILE A 65 -10.88 4.39 6.77
CA ILE A 65 -11.33 4.74 5.40
C ILE A 65 -10.21 5.41 4.60
N ASP A 66 -9.52 6.40 5.18
CA ASP A 66 -8.41 7.09 4.50
C ASP A 66 -7.21 6.15 4.24
N SER A 67 -6.97 5.18 5.13
CA SER A 67 -5.88 4.21 4.98
C SER A 67 -6.20 3.11 3.96
N LEU A 68 -7.45 2.67 3.90
CA LEU A 68 -7.90 1.59 3.04
C LEU A 68 -8.08 2.06 1.59
N TYR A 69 -8.63 3.27 1.43
CA TYR A 69 -8.97 3.80 0.11
C TYR A 69 -7.98 4.84 -0.39
N SER A 70 -6.92 5.15 0.38
CA SER A 70 -5.86 6.09 -0.01
C SER A 70 -6.40 7.47 -0.42
N LEU A 71 -7.47 7.91 0.22
CA LEU A 71 -8.27 9.08 -0.15
C LEU A 71 -7.54 10.42 0.02
N ASN A 72 -6.26 10.39 0.40
CA ASN A 72 -5.41 11.57 0.64
C ASN A 72 -6.14 12.65 1.46
N ILE A 73 -6.96 12.24 2.43
CA ILE A 73 -7.69 13.14 3.33
C ILE A 73 -6.67 13.62 4.37
N VAL A 74 -5.75 14.48 3.92
CA VAL A 74 -4.64 15.13 4.62
C VAL A 74 -4.54 14.75 6.11
N LYS A 75 -3.89 13.63 6.41
CA LYS A 75 -3.50 13.31 7.79
C LYS A 75 -2.38 14.26 8.21
N LYS A 76 -2.76 15.38 8.86
CA LYS A 76 -1.81 16.27 9.56
C LYS A 76 -1.15 15.47 10.68
N LYS A 77 0.02 14.90 10.41
CA LYS A 77 0.80 14.16 11.41
C LYS A 77 1.07 15.11 12.60
N PRO A 78 0.78 14.71 13.85
CA PRO A 78 1.18 15.49 15.00
C PRO A 78 2.72 15.54 15.06
N ASN A 79 3.29 16.74 15.13
CA ASN A 79 4.73 16.93 15.36
C ASN A 79 5.02 16.57 16.81
N ILE A 80 5.40 15.33 17.07
CA ILE A 80 5.86 14.90 18.38
C ILE A 80 7.32 15.34 18.51
N ARG A 81 7.59 16.38 19.32
CA ARG A 81 8.94 16.75 19.72
C ARG A 81 9.37 15.82 20.85
N ILE A 82 10.45 15.09 20.64
CA ILE A 82 11.17 14.40 21.72
C ILE A 82 11.96 15.48 22.46
N LEU A 83 11.73 15.61 23.77
CA LEU A 83 12.56 16.42 24.65
C LEU A 83 13.68 15.51 25.18
N GLU A 84 14.92 15.92 24.96
CA GLU A 84 16.12 15.29 25.55
C GLU A 84 16.16 15.44 27.06
#